data_AF-A0A7S1D599-F1
#
_entry.id   AF-A0A7S1D599-F1
#
_cell.length_a   1.000
_cell.length_b   1.000
_cell.length_c   1.000
_cell.angle_alpha   90.00
_cell.angle_beta   90.00
_cell.angle_gamma   90.00
#
_symmetry.space_group_name_H-M   'P 1'
#
loop_
_entity.id
_entity.type
_entity.pdbx_description
1 polymer ?
#
loop_
_entity_poly.entity_id
_entity_poly.type
_entity_poly.pdbx_seq_one_letter_code
_entity_poly.pdbx_strand_id
1 'polypeptide(L)'
;MNIIEWTSDANFSFDPNFPEGPIPNHRKQHYKPTARGQYLGRQRTFLEKCIQHFHYQGHHWTACLDPDEYVAIENEGAGANTFYNLTGRDDLRQQGSVMDYIDKARARGNLSNSNCFSVPRLTFGAMETKRATDKSLVSHRLKKLDLYRLDTFRWRQHFNSSHDKINGLAKPLVDVSSLAEFMPFQVRNPHRLHTQVCGSPFPAWTRGKFGFRANHYLGSWEAYSYRHSDPRKGGEKSREAWEYRAGANDKFDDLSYKWLDGFIDSVGLEVAEFLLKDTGIPRGYRNKNHTDWTMDITRYEIATRLNHHAKLLAHTEQKKREEELRKQSKNPLRRWGLIK
;
A
#
# COMPACT_ATOMS: atom_id res chain seq x y z
N MET A 1 2.05 16.01 23.12
CA MET A 1 1.29 15.13 22.20
C MET A 1 0.47 14.18 23.06
N ASN A 2 -0.85 14.26 23.03
CA ASN A 2 -1.70 13.29 23.73
C ASN A 2 -1.88 12.09 22.80
N ILE A 3 -1.12 11.02 23.04
CA ILE A 3 -1.30 9.76 22.33
C ILE A 3 -2.52 9.10 22.95
N ILE A 4 -3.65 9.11 22.24
CA ILE A 4 -4.84 8.36 22.64
C ILE A 4 -4.64 6.93 22.16
N GLU A 5 -4.11 6.09 23.04
CA GLU A 5 -4.05 4.66 22.80
C GLU A 5 -5.45 4.07 22.98
N TRP A 6 -5.95 3.39 21.95
CA TRP A 6 -7.08 2.49 22.09
C TRP A 6 -6.54 1.23 22.77
N THR A 7 -6.48 1.26 24.10
CA THR A 7 -5.76 0.27 24.93
C THR A 7 -6.35 -1.13 24.89
N SER A 8 -7.55 -1.31 24.31
CA SER A 8 -8.12 -2.62 23.98
C SER A 8 -9.36 -2.47 23.09
N ASP A 9 -9.74 -3.56 22.44
CA ASP A 9 -11.08 -3.73 21.86
C ASP A 9 -12.21 -3.51 22.90
N ALA A 10 -11.92 -3.44 24.21
CA ALA A 10 -12.94 -3.23 25.25
C ALA A 10 -13.54 -1.81 25.25
N ASN A 11 -12.80 -0.81 24.76
CA ASN A 11 -13.35 0.55 24.54
C ASN A 11 -14.07 0.68 23.20
N PHE A 12 -13.97 -0.35 22.36
CA PHE A 12 -14.75 -0.51 21.14
C PHE A 12 -15.84 -1.56 21.41
N SER A 13 -16.91 -1.17 22.13
CA SER A 13 -18.07 -2.02 22.20
C SER A 13 -18.67 -2.12 20.80
N PHE A 14 -18.54 -3.30 20.17
CA PHE A 14 -19.43 -3.65 19.07
C PHE A 14 -20.83 -3.50 19.65
N ASP A 15 -21.66 -2.62 19.08
CA ASP A 15 -23.08 -2.63 19.45
C ASP A 15 -23.55 -4.08 19.23
N PRO A 16 -24.04 -4.78 20.27
CA PRO A 16 -24.47 -6.17 20.12
C PRO A 16 -25.69 -6.28 19.19
N ASN A 17 -26.38 -5.17 18.95
CA ASN A 17 -27.44 -5.04 17.94
C ASN A 17 -26.89 -4.59 16.59
N PHE A 18 -25.60 -4.24 16.51
CA PHE A 18 -24.92 -4.12 15.23
C PHE A 18 -24.99 -5.50 14.61
N PRO A 19 -25.62 -5.65 13.43
CA PRO A 19 -25.72 -6.96 12.82
C PRO A 19 -24.29 -7.50 12.72
N GLU A 20 -24.01 -8.68 13.28
CA GLU A 20 -22.75 -9.41 13.10
C GLU A 20 -22.51 -9.82 11.63
N GLY A 21 -23.18 -9.16 10.70
CA GLY A 21 -23.15 -9.37 9.29
C GLY A 21 -22.99 -8.04 8.54
N PRO A 22 -22.57 -8.12 7.27
CA PRO A 22 -22.67 -7.00 6.35
C PRO A 22 -24.09 -6.43 6.40
N ILE A 23 -24.23 -5.11 6.27
CA ILE A 23 -25.52 -4.45 6.03
C ILE A 23 -26.28 -5.32 5.03
N PRO A 24 -27.40 -5.95 5.43
CA PRO A 24 -28.12 -6.87 4.58
C PRO A 24 -28.44 -6.13 3.29
N ASN A 25 -27.94 -6.63 2.17
CA ASN A 25 -28.47 -6.17 0.90
C ASN A 25 -29.93 -6.64 0.93
N HIS A 26 -30.89 -5.71 1.09
CA HIS A 26 -32.31 -6.02 1.31
C HIS A 26 -32.91 -6.98 0.26
N ARG A 27 -32.21 -7.20 -0.86
CA ARG A 27 -32.57 -8.18 -1.90
C ARG A 27 -32.14 -9.63 -1.63
N LYS A 28 -31.41 -9.94 -0.54
CA LYS A 28 -30.91 -11.30 -0.25
C LYS A 28 -30.93 -11.63 1.25
N GLN A 29 -32.11 -11.72 1.85
CA GLN A 29 -32.31 -12.08 3.27
C GLN A 29 -31.80 -13.48 3.66
N HIS A 30 -31.36 -14.33 2.72
CA HIS A 30 -30.95 -15.72 2.99
C HIS A 30 -29.45 -16.01 2.90
N TYR A 31 -28.58 -15.01 2.69
CA TYR A 31 -27.15 -15.30 2.55
C TYR A 31 -26.43 -15.20 3.90
N LYS A 32 -25.94 -16.34 4.43
CA LYS A 32 -25.03 -16.35 5.57
C LYS A 32 -23.75 -15.59 5.20
N PRO A 33 -23.35 -14.55 5.96
CA PRO A 33 -22.19 -13.78 5.62
C PRO A 33 -20.92 -14.61 5.74
N THR A 34 -20.04 -14.49 4.74
CA THR A 34 -18.73 -15.13 4.78
C THR A 34 -17.82 -14.42 5.79
N ALA A 35 -16.85 -15.14 6.37
CA ALA A 35 -15.86 -14.54 7.28
C ALA A 35 -15.14 -13.34 6.65
N ARG A 36 -14.86 -13.41 5.33
CA ARG A 36 -14.31 -12.29 4.55
C ARG A 36 -15.28 -11.12 4.46
N GLY A 37 -16.56 -11.37 4.23
CA GLY A 37 -17.60 -10.34 4.20
C GLY A 37 -17.72 -9.61 5.54
N GLN A 38 -17.68 -10.34 6.65
CA GLN A 38 -17.66 -9.76 8.00
C GLN A 38 -16.42 -8.90 8.24
N TYR A 39 -15.22 -9.38 7.85
CA TYR A 39 -13.98 -8.61 7.95
C TYR A 39 -14.05 -7.28 7.17
N LEU A 40 -14.53 -7.31 5.92
CA LEU A 40 -14.72 -6.09 5.13
C LEU A 40 -15.81 -5.19 5.71
N GLY A 41 -16.85 -5.76 6.34
CA GLY A 41 -17.85 -5.02 7.11
C GLY A 41 -17.20 -4.24 8.25
N ARG A 42 -16.48 -4.93 9.14
CA ARG A 42 -15.78 -4.33 10.29
C ARG A 42 -14.82 -3.24 9.86
N GLN A 43 -14.02 -3.47 8.81
CA GLN A 43 -13.06 -2.48 8.34
C GLN A 43 -13.74 -1.21 7.83
N ARG A 44 -14.87 -1.33 7.11
CA ARG A 44 -15.64 -0.17 6.65
C ARG A 44 -16.24 0.61 7.81
N THR A 45 -16.87 -0.08 8.75
CA THR A 45 -17.48 0.53 9.94
C THR A 45 -16.42 1.25 10.78
N PHE A 46 -15.28 0.62 11.02
CA PHE A 46 -14.18 1.24 11.75
C PHE A 46 -13.71 2.53 11.08
N LEU A 47 -13.44 2.48 9.76
CA LEU A 47 -13.02 3.67 9.00
C LEU A 47 -14.08 4.76 9.01
N GLU A 48 -15.35 4.41 8.87
CA GLU A 48 -16.47 5.35 8.92
C GLU A 48 -16.48 6.08 10.27
N LYS A 49 -16.43 5.35 11.38
CA LYS A 49 -16.40 5.94 12.73
C LYS A 49 -15.15 6.80 12.96
N CYS A 50 -13.98 6.37 12.49
CA CYS A 50 -12.75 7.15 12.60
C CYS A 50 -12.83 8.46 11.83
N ILE A 51 -13.35 8.44 10.60
CA ILE A 51 -13.48 9.64 9.77
C ILE A 51 -14.50 10.60 10.37
N GLN A 52 -15.64 10.10 10.83
CA GLN A 52 -16.65 10.90 11.53
C GLN A 52 -16.04 11.54 12.79
N HIS A 53 -15.30 10.76 13.59
CA HIS A 53 -14.62 11.26 14.77
C HIS A 53 -13.60 12.35 14.43
N PHE A 54 -12.73 12.12 13.43
CA PHE A 54 -11.74 13.11 13.01
C PHE A 54 -12.38 14.40 12.50
N HIS A 55 -13.49 14.30 11.77
CA HIS A 55 -14.27 15.46 11.37
C HIS A 55 -14.79 16.24 12.60
N TYR A 56 -15.40 15.56 13.58
CA TYR A 56 -15.89 16.22 14.80
C TYR A 56 -14.80 16.83 15.68
N GLN A 57 -13.57 16.29 15.63
CA GLN A 57 -12.41 16.88 16.29
C GLN A 57 -11.79 18.06 15.52
N GLY A 58 -12.37 18.46 14.38
CA GLY A 58 -11.84 19.54 13.55
C GLY A 58 -10.53 19.19 12.86
N HIS A 59 -10.24 17.91 12.62
CA HIS A 59 -9.12 17.52 11.78
C HIS A 59 -9.43 17.78 10.31
N HIS A 60 -8.38 18.04 9.53
CA HIS A 60 -8.50 18.36 8.11
C HIS A 60 -8.13 17.15 7.26
N TRP A 61 -6.92 16.59 7.40
CA TRP A 61 -6.47 15.47 6.56
C TRP A 61 -6.30 14.17 7.35
N THR A 62 -6.64 13.04 6.72
CA THR A 62 -6.33 11.70 7.21
C THR A 62 -5.91 10.77 6.08
N ALA A 63 -5.08 9.78 6.38
CA ALA A 63 -4.70 8.72 5.45
C ALA A 63 -5.14 7.36 6.01
N CYS A 64 -5.70 6.50 5.14
CA CYS A 64 -6.07 5.14 5.54
C CYS A 64 -4.93 4.17 5.20
N LEU A 65 -3.88 4.21 6.02
CA LEU A 65 -2.68 3.39 5.89
C LEU A 65 -2.69 2.24 6.88
N ASP A 66 -1.95 1.17 6.57
CA ASP A 66 -1.66 0.15 7.56
C ASP A 66 -0.55 0.65 8.53
N PRO A 67 -0.46 0.16 9.78
CA PRO A 67 0.44 0.75 10.80
C PRO A 67 1.94 0.72 10.48
N ASP A 68 2.35 -0.14 9.57
CA ASP A 68 3.72 -0.31 9.08
C ASP A 68 3.98 0.42 7.74
N GLU A 69 2.98 1.14 7.22
CA GLU A 69 3.08 1.92 6.00
C GLU A 69 3.32 3.40 6.32
N TYR A 70 4.07 4.08 5.45
CA TYR A 70 4.21 5.55 5.48
C TYR A 70 4.11 6.11 4.06
N VAL A 71 3.76 7.41 3.97
CA VAL A 71 3.72 8.12 2.70
C VAL A 71 5.07 8.76 2.42
N ALA A 72 5.63 8.46 1.26
CA ALA A 72 6.81 9.12 0.72
C ALA A 72 6.42 10.01 -0.46
N ILE A 73 7.19 11.08 -0.66
CA ILE A 73 7.09 11.93 -1.84
C ILE A 73 8.00 11.32 -2.92
N GLU A 74 7.43 10.92 -4.05
CA GLU A 74 8.13 10.25 -5.15
C GLU A 74 8.20 11.13 -6.40
N ASN A 75 9.43 11.31 -6.92
CA ASN A 75 9.71 12.12 -8.10
C ASN A 75 9.86 11.30 -9.40
N GLU A 76 9.83 9.97 -9.32
CA GLU A 76 10.19 9.09 -10.45
C GLU A 76 9.09 8.96 -11.52
N GLY A 77 7.88 9.46 -11.29
CA GLY A 77 6.72 9.20 -12.18
C GLY A 77 6.14 10.41 -12.90
N ALA A 78 6.37 11.63 -12.41
CA ALA A 78 5.92 12.83 -13.09
C ALA A 78 7.05 13.29 -14.01
N GLY A 79 6.77 13.50 -15.31
CA GLY A 79 7.77 13.92 -16.30
C GLY A 79 8.76 14.92 -15.68
N ALA A 80 10.05 14.59 -15.73
CA ALA A 80 11.06 15.05 -14.79
C ALA A 80 11.33 16.58 -14.74
N ASN A 81 10.53 17.37 -15.45
CA ASN A 81 10.67 18.82 -15.52
C ASN A 81 9.62 19.60 -14.72
N THR A 82 8.46 19.04 -14.36
CA THR A 82 7.39 19.83 -13.71
C THR A 82 7.44 19.85 -12.18
N PHE A 83 7.95 18.80 -11.53
CA PHE A 83 7.88 18.66 -10.07
C PHE A 83 9.23 18.75 -9.35
N TYR A 84 10.35 18.69 -10.07
CA TYR A 84 11.71 18.75 -9.50
C TYR A 84 12.06 20.12 -8.89
N ASN A 85 11.27 21.16 -9.17
CA ASN A 85 11.43 22.49 -8.54
C ASN A 85 10.53 22.70 -7.31
N LEU A 86 9.67 21.73 -6.95
CA LEU A 86 9.01 21.72 -5.64
C LEU A 86 9.94 21.11 -4.57
N THR A 87 10.89 20.29 -5.00
CA THR A 87 11.76 19.48 -4.15
C THR A 87 13.00 20.23 -3.70
N GLY A 88 12.85 21.45 -3.18
CA GLY A 88 13.80 21.96 -2.19
C GLY A 88 13.74 21.04 -0.97
N ARG A 89 14.29 19.82 -1.12
CA ARG A 89 14.08 18.58 -0.36
C ARG A 89 12.95 18.72 0.66
N ASP A 90 11.71 18.45 0.25
CA ASP A 90 10.67 18.10 1.23
C ASP A 90 11.19 16.82 1.92
N ASP A 91 11.90 17.04 3.00
CA ASP A 91 12.63 16.04 3.73
C ASP A 91 11.59 15.27 4.52
N LEU A 92 11.50 13.96 4.33
CA LEU A 92 10.61 13.13 5.16
C LEU A 92 10.97 13.23 6.66
N ARG A 93 12.12 13.85 6.98
CA ARG A 93 12.48 14.27 8.34
C ARG A 93 11.60 15.38 8.91
N GLN A 94 11.00 16.22 8.07
CA GLN A 94 10.16 17.32 8.52
C GLN A 94 8.72 16.85 8.75
N GLN A 95 8.23 17.12 9.96
CA GLN A 95 6.81 16.96 10.29
C GLN A 95 5.97 17.82 9.33
N GLY A 96 4.88 17.26 8.82
CA GLY A 96 3.98 17.97 7.90
C GLY A 96 4.45 18.01 6.44
N SER A 97 5.61 17.43 6.10
CA SER A 97 6.16 17.45 4.73
C SER A 97 5.19 17.04 3.61
N VAL A 98 4.32 16.05 3.86
CA VAL A 98 3.27 15.65 2.90
C VAL A 98 2.24 16.77 2.69
N MET A 99 1.82 17.46 3.76
CA MET A 99 0.85 18.55 3.68
C MET A 99 1.47 19.79 3.03
N ASP A 100 2.70 20.12 3.42
CA ASP A 100 3.47 21.20 2.80
C ASP A 100 3.60 20.98 1.29
N TYR A 101 3.85 19.75 0.86
CA TYR A 101 3.86 19.41 -0.56
C TYR A 101 2.49 19.64 -1.21
N ILE A 102 1.39 19.20 -0.61
CA ILE A 102 0.03 19.40 -1.13
C ILE A 102 -0.23 20.89 -1.32
N ASP A 103 0.05 21.71 -0.31
CA ASP A 103 -0.22 23.13 -0.33
C ASP A 103 0.64 23.86 -1.37
N LYS A 104 1.94 23.56 -1.42
CA LYS A 104 2.85 24.10 -2.45
C LYS A 104 2.43 23.68 -3.86
N ALA A 105 2.02 22.42 -4.05
CA ALA A 105 1.59 21.92 -5.35
C ALA A 105 0.26 22.55 -5.79
N ARG A 106 -0.69 22.78 -4.87
CA ARG A 106 -1.94 23.51 -5.14
C ARG A 106 -1.68 24.97 -5.48
N ALA A 107 -0.84 25.65 -4.70
CA ALA A 107 -0.49 27.06 -4.95
C ALA A 107 0.13 27.30 -6.33
N ARG A 108 0.79 26.28 -6.90
CA ARG A 108 1.35 26.32 -8.26
C ARG A 108 0.40 25.82 -9.35
N GLY A 109 -0.82 25.40 -9.00
CA GLY A 109 -1.77 24.80 -9.94
C GLY A 109 -1.36 23.41 -10.45
N ASN A 110 -0.37 22.77 -9.82
CA ASN A 110 0.12 21.44 -10.21
C ASN A 110 -0.74 20.30 -9.65
N LEU A 111 -1.54 20.59 -8.63
CA LEU A 111 -2.43 19.64 -7.98
C LEU A 111 -3.86 20.17 -8.07
N SER A 112 -4.80 19.30 -8.43
CA SER A 112 -6.21 19.68 -8.45
C SER A 112 -6.69 20.06 -7.04
N ASN A 113 -7.76 20.86 -6.97
CA ASN A 113 -8.51 21.11 -5.73
C ASN A 113 -9.29 19.87 -5.26
N SER A 114 -8.78 18.67 -5.54
CA SER A 114 -9.35 17.43 -5.05
C SER A 114 -9.20 17.36 -3.54
N ASN A 115 -10.26 16.95 -2.87
CA ASN A 115 -10.29 16.69 -1.44
C ASN A 115 -9.92 15.24 -1.11
N CYS A 116 -9.56 14.43 -2.10
CA CYS A 116 -9.05 13.09 -1.89
C CYS A 116 -8.01 12.71 -2.93
N PHE A 117 -6.88 12.19 -2.46
CA PHE A 117 -5.80 11.67 -3.28
C PHE A 117 -5.74 10.15 -3.12
N SER A 118 -5.63 9.46 -4.25
CA SER A 118 -5.32 8.03 -4.25
C SER A 118 -3.81 7.89 -4.28
N VAL A 119 -3.24 7.51 -3.14
CA VAL A 119 -1.80 7.31 -2.92
C VAL A 119 -1.41 5.91 -3.43
N PRO A 120 -0.70 5.79 -4.56
CA PRO A 120 -0.25 4.50 -5.08
C PRO A 120 0.57 3.76 -4.02
N ARG A 121 0.38 2.44 -3.91
CA ARG A 121 1.24 1.63 -3.05
C ARG A 121 2.51 1.21 -3.78
N LEU A 122 3.59 1.02 -3.04
CA LEU A 122 4.83 0.43 -3.53
C LEU A 122 5.13 -0.80 -2.68
N THR A 123 5.11 -1.98 -3.29
CA THR A 123 5.30 -3.24 -2.57
C THR A 123 6.77 -3.56 -2.40
N PHE A 124 7.22 -3.58 -1.15
CA PHE A 124 8.50 -4.13 -0.72
C PHE A 124 8.37 -5.64 -0.54
N GLY A 125 9.38 -6.36 -1.02
CA GLY A 125 9.43 -7.81 -0.91
C GLY A 125 9.73 -8.29 0.51
N ALA A 126 10.22 -9.52 0.60
CA ALA A 126 10.68 -10.14 1.85
C ALA A 126 12.13 -10.64 1.74
N MET A 127 12.89 -10.12 0.78
CA MET A 127 14.31 -10.41 0.67
C MET A 127 15.09 -9.51 1.62
N GLU A 128 15.80 -10.15 2.55
CA GLU A 128 16.55 -9.44 3.57
C GLU A 128 17.72 -8.70 2.92
N THR A 129 17.79 -7.40 3.15
CA THR A 129 18.92 -6.64 2.64
C THR A 129 20.12 -6.90 3.56
N LYS A 130 21.24 -7.39 3.01
CA LYS A 130 22.49 -7.59 3.78
C LYS A 130 22.93 -6.32 4.56
N ARG A 131 22.59 -5.14 4.03
CA ARG A 131 22.80 -3.80 4.61
C ARG A 131 21.79 -3.39 5.69
N ALA A 132 20.82 -4.21 6.07
CA ALA A 132 20.00 -3.93 7.27
C ALA A 132 20.86 -3.86 8.54
N THR A 133 22.08 -4.43 8.51
CA THR A 133 23.12 -4.32 9.55
C THR A 133 23.86 -2.99 9.55
N ASP A 134 23.74 -2.16 8.51
CA ASP A 134 24.59 -0.99 8.36
C ASP A 134 24.14 0.13 9.31
N LYS A 135 24.61 0.02 10.56
CA LYS A 135 24.38 0.99 11.62
C LYS A 135 24.88 2.40 11.24
N SER A 136 25.69 2.56 10.20
CA SER A 136 26.10 3.87 9.72
C SER A 136 24.95 4.65 9.07
N LEU A 137 23.93 3.95 8.56
CA LEU A 137 22.76 4.57 7.92
C LEU A 137 21.70 4.99 8.94
N VAL A 138 21.73 4.42 10.14
CA VAL A 138 20.80 4.74 11.21
C VAL A 138 21.44 5.81 12.06
N SER A 139 20.67 6.83 12.42
CA SER A 139 21.09 7.76 13.47
C SER A 139 21.63 6.99 14.68
N HIS A 140 22.86 7.31 15.06
CA HIS A 140 23.57 6.78 16.23
C HIS A 140 22.78 6.90 17.55
N ARG A 141 21.65 7.60 17.51
CA ARG A 141 20.68 7.82 18.58
C ARG A 141 19.89 6.55 18.93
N LEU A 142 19.66 5.63 17.99
CA LEU A 142 18.82 4.43 18.20
C LEU A 142 19.58 3.19 18.67
N LYS A 143 20.49 3.32 19.64
CA LYS A 143 21.30 2.17 20.09
C LYS A 143 20.47 1.09 20.78
N LYS A 144 19.31 1.43 21.38
CA LYS A 144 18.48 0.48 22.12
C LYS A 144 17.40 -0.19 21.26
N LEU A 145 17.12 0.33 20.07
CA LEU A 145 16.07 -0.21 19.21
C LEU A 145 16.63 -1.33 18.33
N ASP A 146 15.99 -2.50 18.38
CA ASP A 146 16.31 -3.58 17.45
C ASP A 146 15.62 -3.34 16.10
N LEU A 147 16.32 -2.69 15.18
CA LEU A 147 15.81 -2.37 13.85
C LEU A 147 15.49 -3.60 13.01
N TYR A 148 16.02 -4.78 13.37
CA TYR A 148 15.62 -6.04 12.73
C TYR A 148 14.19 -6.44 13.03
N ARG A 149 13.52 -5.77 13.95
CA ARG A 149 12.10 -5.98 14.19
C ARG A 149 11.24 -5.09 13.30
N LEU A 150 11.79 -4.02 12.74
CA LEU A 150 11.08 -3.11 11.87
C LEU A 150 11.17 -3.58 10.42
N ASP A 151 10.08 -4.09 9.86
CA ASP A 151 10.01 -4.54 8.46
C ASP A 151 10.45 -3.45 7.47
N THR A 152 10.18 -2.18 7.80
CA THR A 152 10.62 -0.97 7.07
C THR A 152 12.14 -0.83 6.91
N PHE A 153 12.93 -1.48 7.77
CA PHE A 153 14.40 -1.47 7.76
C PHE A 153 15.01 -2.77 7.24
N ARG A 154 14.26 -3.87 7.33
CA ARG A 154 14.69 -5.20 6.86
C ARG A 154 14.54 -5.34 5.35
N TRP A 155 13.39 -4.92 4.83
CA TRP A 155 13.00 -5.12 3.44
C TRP A 155 13.10 -3.80 2.69
N ARG A 156 14.20 -3.59 1.97
CA ARG A 156 14.48 -2.34 1.24
C ARG A 156 14.39 -2.48 -0.27
N GLN A 157 14.19 -3.71 -0.74
CA GLN A 157 13.97 -4.01 -2.15
C GLN A 157 12.48 -4.04 -2.44
N HIS A 158 12.08 -3.39 -3.53
CA HIS A 158 10.70 -3.27 -3.93
C HIS A 158 10.54 -3.54 -5.42
N PHE A 159 9.31 -3.83 -5.82
CA PHE A 159 8.95 -3.96 -7.22
C PHE A 159 8.95 -2.60 -7.91
N ASN A 160 9.08 -2.60 -9.23
CA ASN A 160 8.90 -1.40 -10.03
C ASN A 160 7.52 -0.78 -9.75
N SER A 161 7.47 0.54 -9.58
CA SER A 161 6.21 1.27 -9.31
C SER A 161 5.18 1.08 -10.44
N SER A 162 5.61 0.66 -11.64
CA SER A 162 4.73 0.33 -12.75
C SER A 162 4.01 -1.03 -12.64
N HIS A 163 4.34 -1.88 -11.68
CA HIS A 163 3.75 -3.21 -11.50
C HIS A 163 2.43 -3.18 -10.70
N ASP A 164 1.36 -2.60 -11.25
CA ASP A 164 0.07 -2.40 -10.53
C ASP A 164 -0.52 -3.63 -9.89
N LYS A 165 -0.44 -4.78 -10.57
CA LYS A 165 -1.00 -6.04 -10.02
C LYS A 165 -0.30 -6.45 -8.74
N ILE A 166 0.99 -6.18 -8.63
CA ILE A 166 1.81 -6.50 -7.47
C ILE A 166 1.65 -5.43 -6.40
N ASN A 167 1.76 -4.17 -6.82
CA ASN A 167 1.62 -3.00 -5.94
C ASN A 167 0.20 -2.89 -5.34
N GLY A 168 -0.81 -3.46 -6.00
CA GLY A 168 -2.19 -3.51 -5.54
C GLY A 168 -2.87 -2.14 -5.50
N LEU A 169 -4.00 -2.04 -4.81
CA LEU A 169 -4.83 -0.84 -4.83
C LEU A 169 -4.22 0.30 -4.00
N ALA A 170 -4.34 1.53 -4.50
CA ALA A 170 -3.95 2.75 -3.81
C ALA A 170 -4.67 2.91 -2.45
N LYS A 171 -4.08 3.69 -1.54
CA LYS A 171 -4.69 4.07 -0.27
C LYS A 171 -5.18 5.53 -0.37
N PRO A 172 -6.31 5.88 0.26
CA PRO A 172 -6.83 7.23 0.22
C PRO A 172 -6.12 8.13 1.25
N LEU A 173 -5.75 9.33 0.81
CA LEU A 173 -5.40 10.48 1.63
C LEU A 173 -6.51 11.53 1.41
N VAL A 174 -7.33 11.79 2.41
CA VAL A 174 -8.58 12.54 2.28
C VAL A 174 -8.62 13.73 3.21
N ASP A 175 -9.17 14.83 2.73
CA ASP A 175 -9.58 15.98 3.52
C ASP A 175 -10.94 15.67 4.16
N VAL A 176 -10.95 15.27 5.42
CA VAL A 176 -12.17 14.96 6.18
C VAL A 176 -13.04 16.17 6.46
N SER A 177 -12.49 17.40 6.38
CA SER A 177 -13.31 18.61 6.53
C SER A 177 -14.29 18.77 5.36
N SER A 178 -13.87 18.33 4.17
CA SER A 178 -14.72 18.31 2.97
C SER A 178 -15.83 17.25 3.00
N LEU A 179 -15.75 16.29 3.92
CA LEU A 179 -16.71 15.20 4.00
C LEU A 179 -18.00 15.57 4.72
N ALA A 180 -18.07 16.78 5.30
CA ALA A 180 -19.22 17.28 6.07
C ALA A 180 -20.54 17.17 5.30
N GLU A 181 -20.52 17.49 4.00
CA GLU A 181 -21.72 17.46 3.14
C GLU A 181 -22.24 16.04 2.86
N PHE A 182 -21.43 15.01 3.12
CA PHE A 182 -21.78 13.61 2.89
C PHE A 182 -22.16 12.87 4.18
N MET A 183 -22.40 13.58 5.28
CA MET A 183 -22.74 12.96 6.56
C MET A 183 -24.24 12.58 6.63
N PRO A 184 -24.62 11.36 7.07
CA PRO A 184 -23.73 10.29 7.55
C PRO A 184 -22.94 9.63 6.43
N PHE A 185 -21.62 9.66 6.59
CA PHE A 185 -20.66 9.24 5.59
C PHE A 185 -20.55 7.72 5.50
N GLN A 186 -20.81 7.14 4.33
CA GLN A 186 -20.68 5.69 4.14
C GLN A 186 -19.34 5.33 3.47
N VAL A 187 -18.47 4.64 4.19
CA VAL A 187 -17.22 4.12 3.63
C VAL A 187 -17.52 2.98 2.65
N ARG A 188 -17.14 3.16 1.38
CA ARG A 188 -17.26 2.09 0.37
C ARG A 188 -16.26 0.97 0.61
N ASN A 189 -14.97 1.29 0.73
CA ASN A 189 -13.90 0.36 1.11
C ASN A 189 -12.62 1.13 1.53
N PRO A 190 -11.62 0.45 2.11
CA PRO A 190 -10.39 1.10 2.59
C PRO A 190 -9.54 1.78 1.51
N HIS A 191 -9.72 1.40 0.25
CA HIS A 191 -8.99 1.97 -0.89
C HIS A 191 -9.74 3.13 -1.54
N ARG A 192 -11.04 3.25 -1.28
CA ARG A 192 -11.90 4.30 -1.82
C ARG A 192 -13.00 4.60 -0.81
N LEU A 193 -12.78 5.60 0.03
CA LEU A 193 -13.69 5.92 1.13
C LEU A 193 -15.06 6.36 0.61
N HIS A 194 -15.11 7.29 -0.34
CA HIS A 194 -16.36 7.76 -0.93
C HIS A 194 -16.25 7.91 -2.44
N THR A 195 -17.29 7.54 -3.19
CA THR A 195 -17.20 7.49 -4.65
C THR A 195 -17.24 8.85 -5.33
N GLN A 196 -17.87 9.84 -4.70
CA GLN A 196 -17.98 11.21 -5.21
C GLN A 196 -16.76 12.05 -4.85
N VAL A 197 -16.10 11.76 -3.73
CA VAL A 197 -14.94 12.52 -3.24
C VAL A 197 -13.63 11.86 -3.68
N CYS A 198 -13.53 10.54 -3.54
CA CYS A 198 -12.34 9.78 -3.91
C CYS A 198 -12.52 9.12 -5.29
N GLY A 199 -11.52 9.36 -6.13
CA GLY A 199 -11.40 8.74 -7.45
C GLY A 199 -11.19 7.23 -7.41
N SER A 200 -10.83 6.68 -8.58
CA SER A 200 -10.50 5.28 -8.74
C SER A 200 -9.21 4.91 -7.97
N PRO A 201 -9.19 3.81 -7.18
CA PRO A 201 -8.00 3.39 -6.44
C PRO A 201 -6.98 2.61 -7.29
N PHE A 202 -7.23 2.44 -8.59
CA PHE A 202 -6.36 1.65 -9.46
C PHE A 202 -5.09 2.43 -9.82
N PRO A 203 -3.88 1.89 -9.63
CA PRO A 203 -2.67 2.71 -9.69
C PRO A 203 -2.32 3.23 -11.08
N ALA A 204 -2.68 2.55 -12.17
CA ALA A 204 -2.58 3.11 -13.53
C ALA A 204 -3.28 4.47 -13.67
N TRP A 205 -4.33 4.73 -12.88
CA TRP A 205 -5.09 5.99 -12.92
C TRP A 205 -4.47 7.09 -12.05
N THR A 206 -3.57 6.71 -11.15
CA THR A 206 -2.94 7.58 -10.15
C THR A 206 -1.47 7.86 -10.48
N ARG A 207 -0.82 6.99 -11.27
CA ARG A 207 0.57 7.14 -11.69
C ARG A 207 0.78 8.44 -12.46
N GLY A 208 1.82 9.19 -12.06
CA GLY A 208 2.24 10.45 -12.67
C GLY A 208 1.37 11.67 -12.33
N LYS A 209 0.23 11.49 -11.66
CA LYS A 209 -0.63 12.61 -11.23
C LYS A 209 -0.25 13.17 -9.87
N PHE A 210 0.26 12.31 -9.00
CA PHE A 210 0.54 12.65 -7.61
C PHE A 210 1.95 12.18 -7.28
N GLY A 211 2.78 13.09 -6.76
CA GLY A 211 4.13 12.78 -6.30
C GLY A 211 4.15 12.05 -4.96
N PHE A 212 3.21 11.13 -4.70
CA PHE A 212 3.12 10.38 -3.46
C PHE A 212 3.17 8.88 -3.72
N ARG A 213 3.69 8.14 -2.74
CA ARG A 213 3.54 6.68 -2.65
C ARG A 213 3.38 6.25 -1.20
N ALA A 214 2.64 5.16 -0.97
CA ALA A 214 2.54 4.48 0.31
C ALA A 214 3.42 3.23 0.26
N ASN A 215 4.40 3.13 1.14
CA ASN A 215 5.28 1.97 1.19
C ASN A 215 4.55 0.81 1.88
N HIS A 216 4.45 -0.34 1.22
CA HIS A 216 3.74 -1.53 1.71
C HIS A 216 4.70 -2.71 1.81
N TYR A 217 4.93 -3.20 3.03
CA TYR A 217 5.90 -4.26 3.31
C TYR A 217 5.22 -5.63 3.33
N LEU A 218 5.77 -6.60 2.61
CA LEU A 218 5.21 -7.96 2.61
C LEU A 218 5.45 -8.68 3.95
N GLY A 219 6.59 -8.41 4.57
CA GLY A 219 7.04 -9.08 5.80
C GLY A 219 7.54 -10.51 5.56
N SER A 220 8.15 -11.08 6.61
CA SER A 220 8.51 -12.50 6.64
C SER A 220 7.30 -13.42 6.46
N TRP A 221 7.52 -14.68 6.08
CA TRP A 221 6.42 -15.65 6.00
C TRP A 221 5.74 -15.84 7.36
N GLU A 222 6.52 -15.85 8.43
CA GLU A 222 6.03 -15.96 9.79
C GLU A 222 5.09 -14.81 10.15
N ALA A 223 5.41 -13.57 9.76
CA ALA A 223 4.53 -12.41 9.93
C ALA A 223 3.30 -12.50 9.04
N TYR A 224 3.50 -12.84 7.78
CA TYR A 224 2.44 -12.91 6.79
C TYR A 224 1.36 -13.94 7.15
N SER A 225 1.80 -15.09 7.66
CA SER A 225 0.99 -16.25 8.05
C SER A 225 0.57 -16.27 9.53
N TYR A 226 0.98 -15.27 10.32
CA TYR A 226 0.81 -15.26 11.78
C TYR A 226 -0.64 -15.44 12.23
N ARG A 227 -1.59 -14.79 11.56
CA ARG A 227 -3.02 -14.82 11.95
C ARG A 227 -3.72 -16.06 11.37
N HIS A 228 -3.91 -17.08 12.21
CA HIS A 228 -4.59 -18.33 11.82
C HIS A 228 -6.03 -18.10 11.30
N SER A 229 -6.75 -17.19 11.96
CA SER A 229 -8.13 -16.82 11.64
C SER A 229 -8.24 -15.73 10.57
N ASP A 230 -7.16 -15.41 9.84
CA ASP A 230 -7.22 -14.40 8.78
C ASP A 230 -8.23 -14.86 7.70
N PRO A 231 -9.34 -14.15 7.52
CA PRO A 231 -10.41 -14.58 6.62
C PRO A 231 -10.03 -14.48 5.13
N ARG A 232 -8.81 -14.03 4.84
CA ARG A 232 -8.21 -14.03 3.50
C ARG A 232 -7.40 -15.30 3.21
N LYS A 233 -7.20 -16.18 4.19
CA LYS A 233 -6.46 -17.43 4.08
C LYS A 233 -6.98 -18.28 2.91
N GLY A 234 -6.05 -18.87 2.15
CA GLY A 234 -6.34 -19.77 1.01
C GLY A 234 -6.74 -19.04 -0.29
N GLY A 235 -6.93 -17.73 -0.25
CA GLY A 235 -7.13 -16.88 -1.42
C GLY A 235 -5.99 -15.88 -1.59
N GLU A 236 -6.23 -14.63 -1.22
CA GLU A 236 -5.25 -13.53 -1.31
C GLU A 236 -4.09 -13.67 -0.31
N LYS A 237 -4.24 -14.56 0.69
CA LYS A 237 -3.20 -14.95 1.62
C LYS A 237 -2.90 -16.45 1.54
N SER A 238 -1.85 -16.76 0.79
CA SER A 238 -1.32 -18.11 0.61
C SER A 238 0.21 -18.08 0.56
N ARG A 239 0.85 -19.26 0.65
CA ARG A 239 2.30 -19.37 0.58
C ARG A 239 2.81 -18.94 -0.80
N GLU A 240 2.12 -19.35 -1.83
CA GLU A 240 2.37 -19.03 -3.24
C GLU A 240 2.26 -17.52 -3.49
N ALA A 241 1.19 -16.89 -2.97
CA ALA A 241 1.01 -15.45 -3.10
C ALA A 241 2.11 -14.66 -2.37
N TRP A 242 2.58 -15.19 -1.23
CA TRP A 242 3.72 -14.64 -0.51
C TRP A 242 5.01 -14.82 -1.30
N GLU A 243 5.35 -16.04 -1.75
CA GLU A 243 6.58 -16.33 -2.49
C GLU A 243 6.68 -15.50 -3.78
N TYR A 244 5.57 -15.36 -4.50
CA TYR A 244 5.48 -14.52 -5.69
C TYR A 244 5.83 -13.05 -5.40
N ARG A 245 5.43 -12.51 -4.25
CA ARG A 245 5.70 -11.12 -3.84
C ARG A 245 7.01 -10.97 -3.07
N ALA A 246 7.53 -12.05 -2.48
CA ALA A 246 8.69 -12.01 -1.62
C ALA A 246 9.95 -11.65 -2.40
N GLY A 247 10.06 -12.12 -3.65
CA GLY A 247 11.22 -11.94 -4.51
C GLY A 247 11.37 -10.56 -5.17
N ALA A 248 10.89 -9.48 -4.55
CA ALA A 248 11.02 -8.12 -5.10
C ALA A 248 12.51 -7.73 -5.23
N ASN A 249 13.01 -7.54 -6.44
CA ASN A 249 14.42 -7.23 -6.71
C ASN A 249 14.64 -6.11 -7.73
N ASP A 250 13.60 -5.37 -8.09
CA ASP A 250 13.66 -4.39 -9.18
C ASP A 250 14.46 -3.15 -8.78
N LYS A 251 14.21 -2.60 -7.59
CA LYS A 251 14.82 -1.37 -7.08
C LYS A 251 15.04 -1.40 -5.57
N PHE A 252 15.86 -0.48 -5.10
CA PHE A 252 16.25 -0.30 -3.71
C PHE A 252 15.82 1.07 -3.20
N ASP A 253 15.26 1.15 -2.00
CA ASP A 253 14.81 2.40 -1.39
C ASP A 253 15.16 2.48 0.11
N ASP A 254 15.63 3.67 0.49
CA ASP A 254 16.21 4.02 1.79
C ASP A 254 15.49 5.19 2.46
N LEU A 255 14.36 5.62 1.91
CA LEU A 255 13.60 6.73 2.47
C LEU A 255 13.09 6.46 3.89
N SER A 256 13.00 5.20 4.33
CA SER A 256 12.53 4.84 5.67
C SER A 256 13.43 5.40 6.78
N TYR A 257 14.73 5.56 6.51
CA TYR A 257 15.67 6.16 7.46
C TYR A 257 15.36 7.63 7.71
N LYS A 258 15.04 8.39 6.65
CA LYS A 258 14.64 9.80 6.78
C LYS A 258 13.34 9.95 7.55
N TRP A 259 12.36 9.08 7.27
CA TRP A 259 11.12 9.06 8.03
C TRP A 259 11.37 8.80 9.52
N LEU A 260 12.21 7.83 9.86
CA LEU A 260 12.50 7.50 11.25
C LEU A 260 13.26 8.61 11.98
N ASP A 261 14.23 9.25 11.32
CA ASP A 261 14.90 10.43 11.86
C ASP A 261 13.90 11.55 12.18
N GLY A 262 12.99 11.84 11.24
CA GLY A 262 11.94 12.85 11.46
C GLY A 262 10.97 12.48 12.56
N PHE A 263 10.58 11.21 12.63
CA PHE A 263 9.73 10.70 13.69
C PHE A 263 10.40 10.94 15.05
N ILE A 264 11.68 10.58 15.20
CA ILE A 264 12.44 10.80 16.45
C ILE A 264 12.58 12.28 16.78
N ASP A 265 12.85 13.12 15.79
CA ASP A 265 12.94 14.56 16.00
C ASP A 265 11.59 15.16 16.43
N SER A 266 10.48 14.61 15.93
CA SER A 266 9.13 15.09 16.26
C SER A 266 8.62 14.66 17.64
N VAL A 267 8.85 13.41 18.06
CA VAL A 267 8.33 12.88 19.33
C VAL A 267 9.38 12.80 20.44
N GLY A 268 10.66 12.93 20.10
CA GLY A 268 11.78 12.69 21.01
C GLY A 268 12.22 11.24 21.05
N LEU A 269 13.51 11.01 21.33
CA LEU A 269 14.12 9.68 21.29
C LEU A 269 13.47 8.68 22.26
N GLU A 270 13.21 9.08 23.51
CA GLU A 270 12.66 8.17 24.52
C GLU A 270 11.24 7.71 24.17
N VAL A 271 10.41 8.63 23.68
CA VAL A 271 9.05 8.33 23.22
C VAL A 271 9.09 7.46 21.97
N ALA A 272 10.00 7.73 21.02
CA ALA A 272 10.17 6.89 19.85
C ALA A 272 10.62 5.47 20.22
N GLU A 273 11.59 5.32 21.14
CA GLU A 273 12.02 4.02 21.66
C GLU A 273 10.86 3.28 22.32
N PHE A 274 10.03 3.97 23.10
CA PHE A 274 8.85 3.39 23.74
C PHE A 274 7.80 2.94 22.71
N LEU A 275 7.45 3.79 21.74
CA LEU A 275 6.42 3.50 20.73
C LEU A 275 6.83 2.41 19.75
N LEU A 276 8.13 2.32 19.46
CA LEU A 276 8.68 1.29 18.59
C LEU A 276 9.08 0.03 19.35
N LYS A 277 9.02 0.06 20.69
CA LYS A 277 9.28 -1.10 21.52
C LYS A 277 8.28 -2.19 21.16
N ASP A 278 8.81 -3.39 20.97
CA ASP A 278 8.04 -4.58 20.67
C ASP A 278 7.26 -4.60 19.34
N THR A 279 7.51 -3.63 18.47
CA THR A 279 7.03 -3.69 17.08
C THR A 279 7.63 -4.88 16.34
N GLY A 280 6.86 -5.39 15.37
CA GLY A 280 7.24 -6.52 14.53
C GLY A 280 7.59 -7.82 15.27
N ILE A 281 8.12 -8.78 14.51
CA ILE A 281 8.39 -10.14 14.99
C ILE A 281 9.84 -10.27 15.49
N PRO A 282 10.08 -10.90 16.66
CA PRO A 282 11.42 -11.15 17.15
C PRO A 282 12.29 -11.94 16.17
N ARG A 283 13.59 -11.67 16.16
CA ARG A 283 14.54 -12.40 15.32
C ARG A 283 14.51 -13.89 15.65
N GLY A 284 14.44 -14.73 14.61
CA GLY A 284 14.41 -16.18 14.75
C GLY A 284 13.07 -16.74 15.24
N TYR A 285 12.04 -15.91 15.40
CA TYR A 285 10.68 -16.41 15.58
C TYR A 285 10.35 -17.38 14.44
N ARG A 286 9.79 -18.53 14.82
CA ARG A 286 9.28 -19.53 13.90
C ARG A 286 7.86 -19.85 14.28
N ASN A 287 7.01 -19.98 13.28
CA ASN A 287 5.61 -20.29 13.51
C ASN A 287 5.45 -21.80 13.81
N LYS A 288 5.61 -22.20 15.09
CA LYS A 288 5.70 -23.62 15.51
C LYS A 288 4.43 -24.43 15.25
N ASN A 289 3.26 -23.79 15.24
CA ASN A 289 1.96 -24.46 15.12
C ASN A 289 1.45 -24.59 13.66
N HIS A 290 2.29 -24.35 12.66
CA HIS A 290 1.80 -24.02 11.31
C HIS A 290 2.49 -24.78 10.17
N THR A 291 2.59 -26.11 10.31
CA THR A 291 2.83 -27.03 9.18
C THR A 291 1.59 -27.21 8.30
N ASP A 292 0.39 -26.88 8.79
CA ASP A 292 -0.89 -27.10 8.10
C ASP A 292 -1.19 -26.12 6.97
N TRP A 293 -0.18 -25.35 6.54
CA TRP A 293 -0.18 -24.75 5.21
C TRP A 293 0.25 -25.81 4.19
N THR A 294 -0.43 -26.95 4.17
CA THR A 294 -0.32 -27.88 3.05
C THR A 294 -0.92 -27.18 1.84
N MET A 295 -0.04 -26.61 1.01
CA MET A 295 -0.39 -26.26 -0.36
C MET A 295 -0.96 -27.53 -0.99
N ASP A 296 -2.08 -27.41 -1.69
CA ASP A 296 -2.39 -28.39 -2.74
C ASP A 296 -1.33 -28.15 -3.83
N ILE A 297 -0.16 -28.79 -3.67
CA ILE A 297 1.01 -28.65 -4.54
C ILE A 297 0.60 -28.91 -5.99
N THR A 298 -0.37 -29.80 -6.21
CA THR A 298 -0.90 -30.11 -7.54
C THR A 298 -1.57 -28.88 -8.16
N ARG A 299 -2.40 -28.14 -7.40
CA ARG A 299 -2.97 -26.87 -7.88
C ARG A 299 -1.90 -25.80 -8.10
N TYR A 300 -0.86 -25.75 -7.27
CA TYR A 300 0.23 -24.79 -7.40
C TYR A 300 1.08 -25.00 -8.65
N GLU A 301 1.50 -26.24 -8.91
CA GLU A 301 2.27 -26.57 -10.11
C GLU A 301 1.46 -26.29 -11.37
N ILE A 302 0.16 -26.60 -11.36
CA ILE A 302 -0.75 -26.29 -12.46
C ILE A 302 -0.85 -24.77 -12.65
N ALA A 303 -1.12 -23.99 -11.61
CA ALA A 303 -1.25 -22.53 -11.72
C ALA A 303 0.05 -21.86 -12.17
N THR A 304 1.19 -22.33 -11.69
CA THR A 304 2.51 -21.81 -12.06
C THR A 304 2.85 -22.14 -13.51
N ARG A 305 2.59 -23.39 -13.95
CA ARG A 305 2.76 -23.79 -15.35
C ARG A 305 1.82 -23.02 -16.27
N LEU A 306 0.56 -22.80 -15.87
CA LEU A 306 -0.40 -22.01 -16.63
C LEU A 306 0.03 -20.53 -16.75
N ASN A 307 0.50 -19.91 -15.66
CA ASN A 307 0.99 -18.53 -15.70
C ASN A 307 2.27 -18.40 -16.55
N HIS A 308 3.20 -19.35 -16.42
CA HIS A 308 4.41 -19.36 -17.25
C HIS A 308 4.06 -19.55 -18.73
N HIS A 309 3.15 -20.48 -19.04
CA HIS A 309 2.67 -20.71 -20.40
C HIS A 309 1.96 -19.47 -20.95
N ALA A 310 1.08 -18.83 -20.18
CA ALA A 310 0.42 -17.59 -20.59
C ALA A 310 1.41 -16.46 -20.91
N LYS A 311 2.48 -16.32 -20.11
CA LYS A 311 3.56 -15.35 -20.40
C LYS A 311 4.31 -15.69 -21.69
N LEU A 312 4.62 -16.97 -21.93
CA LEU A 312 5.26 -17.41 -23.17
C LEU A 312 4.38 -17.15 -24.39
N LEU A 313 3.07 -17.40 -24.29
CA LEU A 313 2.11 -17.11 -25.36
C LEU A 313 2.05 -15.62 -25.66
N ALA A 314 1.88 -14.77 -24.64
CA ALA A 314 1.83 -13.32 -24.81
C ALA A 314 3.12 -12.77 -25.46
N HIS A 315 4.29 -13.24 -25.03
CA HIS A 315 5.57 -12.85 -25.63
C HIS A 315 5.71 -13.33 -27.08
N THR A 316 5.20 -14.53 -27.39
CA THR A 316 5.21 -15.06 -28.76
C THR A 316 4.30 -14.25 -29.68
N GLU A 317 3.10 -13.89 -29.23
CA GLU A 317 2.16 -13.03 -29.97
C GLU A 317 2.74 -11.63 -30.21
N GLN A 318 3.38 -11.05 -29.19
CA GLN A 318 4.07 -9.76 -29.34
C GLN A 318 5.15 -9.82 -30.42
N LYS A 319 6.01 -10.85 -30.40
CA LYS A 319 7.06 -11.04 -31.43
C LYS A 319 6.50 -11.20 -32.83
N LYS A 320 5.41 -11.96 -32.99
CA LYS A 320 4.72 -12.10 -34.29
C LYS A 320 4.22 -10.75 -34.80
N ARG A 321 3.59 -9.96 -33.93
CA ARG A 321 3.08 -8.63 -34.28
C ARG A 321 4.20 -7.66 -34.67
N GLU A 322 5.32 -7.67 -33.96
CA GLU A 322 6.51 -6.87 -34.29
C GLU A 322 7.11 -7.29 -35.64
N GLU A 323 7.15 -8.59 -35.93
CA GLU A 323 7.62 -9.11 -37.22
C GLU A 323 6.69 -8.72 -38.39
N GLU A 324 5.37 -8.80 -38.21
CA GLU A 324 4.39 -8.33 -39.19
C GLU A 324 4.53 -6.84 -39.49
N LEU A 325 4.66 -6.02 -38.45
CA LEU A 325 4.91 -4.58 -38.60
C LEU A 325 6.23 -4.33 -39.34
N ARG A 326 7.28 -5.10 -39.06
CA ARG A 326 8.57 -5.02 -39.76
C ARG A 326 8.48 -5.46 -41.23
N LYS A 327 7.65 -6.46 -41.56
CA LYS A 327 7.38 -6.87 -42.94
C LYS A 327 6.59 -5.80 -43.69
N GLN A 328 5.60 -5.18 -43.05
CA GLN A 328 4.85 -4.06 -43.62
C GLN A 328 5.75 -2.83 -43.85
N SER A 329 6.67 -2.53 -42.93
CA SER A 329 7.59 -1.38 -43.08
C SER A 329 8.63 -1.58 -44.19
N LYS A 330 8.98 -2.83 -44.51
CA LYS A 330 9.93 -3.17 -45.59
C LYS A 330 9.32 -3.18 -46.99
N ASN A 331 8.01 -2.94 -47.14
CA ASN A 331 7.35 -2.84 -48.44
C ASN A 331 6.76 -1.43 -48.69
N PRO A 332 7.60 -0.37 -48.71
CA PRO A 332 7.12 1.01 -48.87
C PRO A 332 6.47 1.27 -50.23
N LEU A 333 6.79 0.47 -51.25
CA LEU A 333 6.37 0.69 -52.64
C LEU A 333 4.92 0.28 -52.96
N ARG A 334 4.26 -0.53 -52.12
CA ARG A 334 2.82 -0.84 -52.27
C ARG A 334 1.89 0.22 -51.68
N ARG A 335 2.37 1.07 -50.77
CA ARG A 335 1.51 2.06 -50.09
C ARG A 335 1.28 3.35 -50.89
N TRP A 336 2.04 3.56 -51.97
CA TRP A 336 1.98 4.77 -52.79
C TRP A 336 1.44 4.54 -54.23
N GLY A 337 0.93 3.36 -54.56
CA GLY A 337 0.26 3.11 -55.85
C GLY A 337 1.11 3.42 -57.09
N LEU A 338 2.45 3.35 -56.99
CA LEU A 338 3.38 3.81 -58.04
C LEU A 338 3.89 2.70 -58.99
N ILE A 339 3.26 1.53 -59.01
CA ILE A 339 3.53 0.51 -60.04
C ILE A 339 2.18 -0.04 -60.51
N LYS A 340 1.88 0.19 -61.80
CA LYS A 340 0.72 -0.34 -62.52
C LYS A 340 0.85 -1.84 -62.76
#